data_AF-A0A3D1PVQ6-F1
#
_entry.id   AF-A0A3D1PVQ6-F1
#
_cell.length_a   1.000
_cell.length_b   1.000
_cell.length_c   1.000
_cell.angle_alpha   90.00
_cell.angle_beta   90.00
_cell.angle_gamma   90.00
#
_symmetry.space_group_name_H-M   'P 1'
#
loop_
_entity.id
_entity.type
_entity.pdbx_description
1 polymer ?
#
loop_
_entity_poly.entity_id
_entity_poly.type
_entity_poly.pdbx_seq_one_letter_code
_entity_poly.pdbx_strand_id
1 'polypeptide(L)'
;YESLCHHVGMDSTRLTISAAVSHAACTTASDIGASAIITASKSGETARLLSRFRPDAPIIACVLDETTCRQMNVYRGVTPLLMDYAHSTDELISMSVKAAEDAGLIHSGDRVVVTAGVPVGVSGTTNMIKVHLVGDTLLTGIGINPGLNAKGEVCVCRNAEEAAKKFKAGQILVVPFTTNDTLPYMRQAAGIIAEEAGANSHSAIVGLTLGKPVIIGATHATRTLKDGMKISMDCARGVVQAMSE
;
A
#
# COMPACT_ATOMS: atom_id res chain seq x y z
N TYR A 1 2.50 -47.13 17.89
CA TYR A 1 2.18 -46.49 19.18
C TYR A 1 3.28 -45.52 19.60
N GLU A 2 4.56 -45.91 19.57
CA GLU A 2 5.70 -45.00 19.90
C GLU A 2 5.92 -43.84 18.91
N SER A 3 5.48 -43.94 17.64
CA SER A 3 5.57 -42.83 16.68
C SER A 3 4.56 -41.70 16.89
N LEU A 4 3.53 -41.92 17.71
CA LEU A 4 2.47 -40.93 18.00
C LEU A 4 2.78 -40.05 19.23
N CYS A 5 3.75 -40.45 20.07
CA CYS A 5 4.06 -39.77 21.34
C CYS A 5 5.24 -38.79 21.24
N HIS A 6 5.95 -38.71 20.12
CA HIS A 6 7.20 -37.93 19.99
C HIS A 6 7.00 -36.43 19.71
N HIS A 7 5.79 -35.89 19.81
CA HIS A 7 5.54 -34.44 19.70
C HIS A 7 5.08 -33.80 21.01
N VAL A 8 5.32 -34.47 22.14
CA VAL A 8 5.22 -33.88 23.48
C VAL A 8 6.63 -33.84 24.06
N GLY A 9 7.29 -32.68 23.92
CA GLY A 9 8.57 -32.44 24.58
C GLY A 9 9.64 -31.82 23.69
N MET A 10 9.41 -30.60 23.23
CA MET A 10 10.52 -29.67 23.04
C MET A 10 10.05 -28.30 23.53
N ASP A 11 10.55 -27.91 24.70
CA ASP A 11 10.66 -26.51 25.08
C ASP A 11 11.43 -25.80 23.97
N SER A 12 10.70 -25.26 22.99
CA SER A 12 11.21 -24.24 22.10
C SER A 12 10.39 -22.99 22.34
N THR A 13 10.82 -22.21 23.33
CA THR A 13 10.43 -20.79 23.48
C THR A 13 10.75 -19.97 22.23
N ARG A 14 11.50 -20.53 21.26
CA ARG A 14 11.75 -19.93 19.95
C ARG A 14 10.69 -20.34 18.93
N LEU A 15 10.02 -19.32 18.38
CA LEU A 15 9.23 -19.45 17.17
C LEU A 15 10.13 -19.85 15.99
N THR A 16 9.60 -20.65 15.07
CA THR A 16 10.22 -20.86 13.74
C THR A 16 10.21 -19.54 12.97
N ILE A 17 11.08 -19.40 11.95
CA ILE A 17 11.10 -18.20 11.09
C ILE A 17 9.70 -17.90 10.55
N SER A 18 9.02 -18.91 10.00
CA SER A 18 7.65 -18.77 9.48
C SER A 18 6.65 -18.31 10.54
N ALA A 19 6.75 -18.81 11.77
CA ALA A 19 5.87 -18.41 12.86
C ALA A 19 6.17 -17.01 13.39
N ALA A 20 7.45 -16.61 13.47
CA ALA A 20 7.86 -15.27 13.88
C ALA A 20 7.41 -14.21 12.87
N VAL A 21 7.56 -14.50 11.57
CA VAL A 21 7.12 -13.64 10.47
C VAL A 21 5.60 -13.55 10.44
N SER A 22 4.89 -14.66 10.60
CA SER A 22 3.42 -14.66 10.69
C SER A 22 2.92 -13.85 11.89
N HIS A 23 3.58 -13.96 13.05
CA HIS A 23 3.26 -13.16 14.23
C HIS A 23 3.47 -11.67 13.96
N ALA A 24 4.63 -11.29 13.41
CA ALA A 24 4.93 -9.91 13.07
C ALA A 24 3.97 -9.34 12.01
N ALA A 25 3.48 -10.17 11.07
CA ALA A 25 2.48 -9.74 10.10
C ALA A 25 1.15 -9.41 10.77
N CYS A 26 0.68 -10.25 11.71
CA CYS A 26 -0.54 -9.99 12.47
C CYS A 26 -0.42 -8.74 13.35
N THR A 27 0.71 -8.56 14.04
CA THR A 27 0.95 -7.36 14.86
C THR A 27 0.98 -6.10 13.99
N THR A 28 1.75 -6.13 12.89
CA THR A 28 1.81 -5.01 11.94
C THR A 28 0.42 -4.65 11.42
N ALA A 29 -0.39 -5.64 11.06
CA ALA A 29 -1.74 -5.43 10.56
C ALA A 29 -2.64 -4.73 11.59
N SER A 30 -2.54 -5.12 12.87
CA SER A 30 -3.24 -4.47 13.97
C SER A 30 -2.76 -3.03 14.17
N ASP A 31 -1.44 -2.81 14.22
CA ASP A 31 -0.84 -1.51 14.53
C ASP A 31 -1.18 -0.43 13.48
N ILE A 32 -1.25 -0.82 12.20
CA ILE A 32 -1.54 0.13 11.11
C ILE A 32 -3.02 0.22 10.74
N GLY A 33 -3.88 -0.57 11.40
CA GLY A 33 -5.29 -0.73 11.04
C GLY A 33 -5.46 -1.24 9.60
N ALA A 34 -4.73 -2.31 9.24
CA ALA A 34 -4.78 -2.88 7.90
C ALA A 34 -6.16 -3.47 7.60
N SER A 35 -6.65 -3.24 6.38
CA SER A 35 -7.93 -3.77 5.92
C SER A 35 -7.90 -5.29 5.73
N ALA A 36 -6.72 -5.86 5.41
CA ALA A 36 -6.53 -7.30 5.28
C ALA A 36 -5.05 -7.73 5.43
N ILE A 37 -4.84 -9.01 5.75
CA ILE A 37 -3.55 -9.69 5.63
C ILE A 37 -3.63 -10.61 4.41
N ILE A 38 -2.82 -10.34 3.39
CA ILE A 38 -2.77 -11.14 2.17
C ILE A 38 -1.58 -12.10 2.26
N THR A 39 -1.78 -13.36 1.91
CA THR A 39 -0.70 -14.34 1.85
C THR A 39 -0.75 -15.17 0.59
N ALA A 40 0.41 -15.39 -0.02
CA ALA A 40 0.56 -16.37 -1.08
C ALA A 40 1.17 -17.65 -0.51
N SER A 41 0.47 -18.78 -0.64
CA SER A 41 0.91 -20.05 -0.07
C SER A 41 0.58 -21.22 -0.97
N LYS A 42 1.59 -22.02 -1.32
CA LYS A 42 1.40 -23.23 -2.14
C LYS A 42 0.72 -24.37 -1.38
N SER A 43 0.98 -24.50 -0.08
CA SER A 43 0.46 -25.60 0.77
C SER A 43 -0.55 -25.13 1.82
N GLY A 44 -0.78 -23.82 1.94
CA GLY A 44 -1.64 -23.23 2.97
C GLY A 44 -1.01 -23.14 4.36
N GLU A 45 0.24 -23.58 4.56
CA GLU A 45 0.90 -23.55 5.87
C GLU A 45 1.03 -22.12 6.43
N THR A 46 1.36 -21.15 5.58
CA THR A 46 1.47 -19.74 5.98
C THR A 46 0.15 -19.21 6.53
N ALA A 47 -0.95 -19.47 5.83
CA ALA A 47 -2.27 -19.04 6.28
C ALA A 47 -2.74 -19.77 7.54
N ARG A 48 -2.36 -21.05 7.70
CA ARG A 48 -2.59 -21.79 8.94
C ARG A 48 -1.89 -21.13 10.13
N LEU A 49 -0.63 -20.69 9.94
CA LEU A 49 0.13 -19.98 10.97
C LEU A 49 -0.47 -18.60 11.29
N LEU A 50 -0.91 -17.84 10.29
CA LEU A 50 -1.61 -16.57 10.49
C LEU A 50 -2.92 -16.77 11.27
N SER A 51 -3.75 -17.72 10.85
CA SER A 51 -5.03 -18.05 11.48
C SER A 51 -4.88 -18.41 12.96
N ARG A 52 -3.78 -19.09 13.32
CA ARG A 52 -3.46 -19.44 14.71
C ARG A 52 -3.34 -18.22 15.62
N PHE A 53 -2.84 -17.09 15.13
CA PHE A 53 -2.67 -15.86 15.90
C PHE A 53 -3.97 -15.04 16.01
N ARG A 54 -5.04 -15.45 15.33
CA ARG A 54 -6.38 -14.83 15.38
C ARG A 54 -6.35 -13.30 15.22
N PRO A 55 -5.76 -12.77 14.13
CA PRO A 55 -5.82 -11.34 13.85
C PRO A 55 -7.28 -10.88 13.66
N ASP A 56 -7.55 -9.62 13.99
CA ASP A 56 -8.84 -8.98 13.71
C ASP A 56 -9.01 -8.68 12.22
N ALA A 57 -7.90 -8.37 11.53
CA ALA A 57 -7.87 -8.21 10.09
C ALA A 57 -8.14 -9.55 9.38
N PRO A 58 -9.02 -9.59 8.36
CA PRO A 58 -9.28 -10.80 7.59
C PRO A 58 -8.02 -11.28 6.86
N ILE A 59 -7.84 -12.60 6.79
CA ILE A 59 -6.73 -13.22 6.07
C ILE A 59 -7.22 -13.62 4.68
N ILE A 60 -6.57 -13.12 3.64
CA ILE A 60 -6.83 -13.47 2.24
C ILE A 60 -5.68 -14.34 1.77
N ALA A 61 -5.97 -15.57 1.35
CA ALA A 61 -4.93 -16.51 0.98
C ALA A 61 -4.96 -16.87 -0.50
N CYS A 62 -4.00 -16.36 -1.25
CA CYS A 62 -3.78 -16.68 -2.65
C CYS A 62 -3.07 -18.04 -2.76
N VAL A 63 -3.71 -18.98 -3.43
CA VAL A 63 -3.25 -20.36 -3.62
C VAL A 63 -3.24 -20.74 -5.10
N LEU A 64 -2.48 -21.77 -5.44
CA LEU A 64 -2.22 -22.17 -6.82
C LEU A 64 -3.10 -23.33 -7.32
N ASP A 65 -3.81 -24.02 -6.41
CA ASP A 65 -4.60 -25.19 -6.75
C ASP A 65 -5.89 -25.26 -5.93
N GLU A 66 -6.91 -25.91 -6.51
CA GLU A 66 -8.22 -26.03 -5.89
C GLU A 66 -8.23 -26.85 -4.61
N THR A 67 -7.31 -27.81 -4.47
CA THR A 67 -7.28 -28.70 -3.30
C THR A 67 -6.88 -27.89 -2.07
N THR A 68 -5.79 -27.14 -2.17
CA THR A 68 -5.34 -26.21 -1.13
C THR A 68 -6.41 -25.14 -0.87
N CYS A 69 -7.04 -24.59 -1.92
CA CYS A 69 -8.14 -23.63 -1.78
C CYS A 69 -9.28 -24.18 -0.91
N ARG A 70 -9.77 -25.38 -1.22
CA ARG A 70 -10.85 -26.04 -0.47
C ARG A 70 -10.43 -26.35 0.97
N GLN A 71 -9.22 -26.85 1.18
CA GLN A 71 -8.68 -27.14 2.53
C GLN A 71 -8.67 -25.90 3.42
N MET A 72 -8.37 -24.74 2.86
CA MET A 72 -8.23 -23.51 3.63
C MET A 72 -9.55 -22.91 4.12
N ASN A 73 -10.69 -23.32 3.56
CA ASN A 73 -12.01 -22.89 4.05
C ASN A 73 -12.29 -23.31 5.49
N VAL A 74 -11.55 -24.30 6.03
CA VAL A 74 -11.68 -24.69 7.44
C VAL A 74 -10.81 -23.85 8.39
N TYR A 75 -9.92 -23.01 7.85
CA TYR A 75 -9.05 -22.16 8.66
C TYR A 75 -9.80 -20.90 9.09
N ARG A 76 -9.78 -20.60 10.39
CA ARG A 76 -10.53 -19.48 10.95
C ARG A 76 -10.03 -18.15 10.39
N GLY A 77 -10.94 -17.34 9.88
CA GLY A 77 -10.66 -15.98 9.40
C GLY A 77 -9.89 -15.95 8.07
N VAL A 78 -9.78 -17.08 7.38
CA VAL A 78 -9.10 -17.20 6.09
C VAL A 78 -10.12 -17.30 4.97
N THR A 79 -9.98 -16.43 3.97
CA THR A 79 -10.70 -16.48 2.70
C THR A 79 -9.70 -16.87 1.61
N PRO A 80 -9.78 -18.10 1.07
CA PRO A 80 -8.87 -18.54 0.03
C PRO A 80 -9.30 -18.03 -1.34
N LEU A 81 -8.33 -17.66 -2.18
CA LEU A 81 -8.50 -17.22 -3.56
C LEU A 81 -7.53 -17.99 -4.46
N LEU A 82 -8.00 -18.41 -5.63
CA LEU A 82 -7.14 -18.96 -6.67
C LEU A 82 -6.38 -17.84 -7.37
N MET A 83 -5.11 -18.08 -7.63
CA MET A 83 -4.22 -17.16 -8.34
C MET A 83 -3.30 -17.97 -9.25
N ASP A 84 -2.92 -17.38 -10.38
CA ASP A 84 -1.91 -17.96 -11.26
C ASP A 84 -0.51 -17.95 -10.61
N TYR A 85 0.40 -18.74 -11.17
CA TYR A 85 1.76 -18.85 -10.68
C TYR A 85 2.56 -17.56 -10.95
N ALA A 86 3.08 -16.94 -9.90
CA ALA A 86 3.99 -15.80 -10.02
C ALA A 86 5.45 -16.25 -10.13
N HIS A 87 6.22 -15.62 -11.02
CA HIS A 87 7.63 -15.95 -11.27
C HIS A 87 8.61 -15.06 -10.49
N SER A 88 8.14 -13.96 -9.93
CA SER A 88 8.95 -13.06 -9.09
C SER A 88 8.19 -12.65 -7.82
N THR A 89 8.94 -12.15 -6.84
CA THR A 89 8.34 -11.62 -5.59
C THR A 89 7.42 -10.45 -5.86
N ASP A 90 7.83 -9.51 -6.72
CA ASP A 90 7.02 -8.32 -7.02
C ASP A 90 5.74 -8.68 -7.77
N GLU A 91 5.83 -9.64 -8.69
CA GLU A 91 4.68 -10.21 -9.38
C GLU A 91 3.75 -10.94 -8.41
N LEU A 92 4.29 -11.72 -7.46
CA LEU A 92 3.49 -12.37 -6.42
C LEU A 92 2.70 -11.33 -5.61
N ILE A 93 3.33 -10.23 -5.22
CA ILE A 93 2.68 -9.17 -4.45
C ILE A 93 1.58 -8.50 -5.29
N SER A 94 1.89 -8.08 -6.52
CA SER A 94 0.92 -7.38 -7.37
C SER A 94 -0.27 -8.26 -7.74
N MET A 95 -0.02 -9.53 -8.08
CA MET A 95 -1.08 -10.50 -8.39
C MET A 95 -1.93 -10.83 -7.17
N SER A 96 -1.33 -10.98 -5.99
CA SER A 96 -2.09 -11.29 -4.76
C SER A 96 -2.99 -10.13 -4.35
N VAL A 97 -2.50 -8.90 -4.46
CA VAL A 97 -3.28 -7.68 -4.19
C VAL A 97 -4.41 -7.54 -5.23
N LYS A 98 -4.09 -7.72 -6.51
CA LYS A 98 -5.09 -7.65 -7.59
C LYS A 98 -6.18 -8.70 -7.43
N ALA A 99 -5.84 -9.95 -7.12
CA ALA A 99 -6.82 -11.01 -6.91
C ALA A 99 -7.76 -10.69 -5.73
N ALA A 100 -7.23 -10.08 -4.66
CA ALA A 100 -8.03 -9.64 -3.52
C ALA A 100 -8.95 -8.45 -3.85
N GLU A 101 -8.48 -7.50 -4.68
CA GLU A 101 -9.26 -6.35 -5.17
C GLU A 101 -10.37 -6.81 -6.14
N ASP A 102 -10.05 -7.69 -7.09
CA ASP A 102 -11.01 -8.28 -8.04
C ASP A 102 -12.12 -9.09 -7.32
N ALA A 103 -11.78 -9.70 -6.17
CA ALA A 103 -12.74 -10.40 -5.31
C ALA A 103 -13.60 -9.46 -4.42
N GLY A 104 -13.36 -8.14 -4.45
CA GLY A 104 -14.06 -7.15 -3.64
C GLY A 104 -13.78 -7.23 -2.14
N LEU A 105 -12.68 -7.88 -1.74
CA LEU A 105 -12.30 -8.04 -0.33
C LEU A 105 -11.50 -6.84 0.20
N ILE A 106 -10.88 -6.10 -0.72
CA ILE A 106 -10.12 -4.87 -0.46
C ILE A 106 -10.45 -3.87 -1.55
N HIS A 107 -10.28 -2.58 -1.27
CA HIS A 107 -10.56 -1.50 -2.19
C HIS A 107 -9.34 -0.61 -2.37
N SER A 108 -9.26 0.08 -3.50
CA SER A 108 -8.26 1.12 -3.73
C SER A 108 -8.20 2.12 -2.57
N GLY A 109 -7.00 2.34 -2.04
CA GLY A 109 -6.73 3.11 -0.83
C GLY A 109 -6.54 2.26 0.43
N ASP A 110 -6.93 0.99 0.46
CA ASP A 110 -6.74 0.14 1.63
C ASP A 110 -5.26 -0.12 1.93
N ARG A 111 -4.92 -0.25 3.22
CA ARG A 111 -3.60 -0.71 3.65
C ARG A 111 -3.68 -2.20 3.92
N VAL A 112 -2.81 -2.97 3.28
CA VAL A 112 -2.77 -4.43 3.43
C VAL A 112 -1.37 -4.89 3.84
N VAL A 113 -1.31 -5.98 4.60
CA VAL A 113 -0.05 -6.62 4.95
C VAL A 113 0.10 -7.88 4.11
N VAL A 114 1.11 -7.93 3.26
CA VAL A 114 1.41 -9.08 2.40
C VAL A 114 2.49 -9.94 3.06
N THR A 115 2.28 -11.26 3.14
CA THR A 115 3.29 -12.21 3.63
C THR A 115 3.40 -13.45 2.74
N ALA A 116 4.63 -13.89 2.48
CA ALA A 116 4.90 -15.00 1.58
C ALA A 116 6.23 -15.71 1.93
N GLY A 117 6.42 -16.86 1.30
CA GLY A 117 7.71 -17.53 1.19
C GLY A 117 8.43 -17.15 -0.09
N VAL A 118 9.67 -16.65 0.03
CA VAL A 118 10.56 -16.41 -1.10
C VAL A 118 11.79 -17.31 -0.95
N PRO A 119 12.19 -18.10 -1.97
CA PRO A 119 11.72 -18.06 -3.37
C PRO A 119 10.29 -18.58 -3.58
N VAL A 120 9.61 -17.98 -4.56
CA VAL A 120 8.21 -18.29 -4.91
C VAL A 120 8.07 -19.75 -5.33
N GLY A 121 6.98 -20.40 -4.92
CA GLY A 121 6.65 -21.78 -5.29
C GLY A 121 7.30 -22.87 -4.43
N VAL A 122 8.18 -22.50 -3.50
CA VAL A 122 8.73 -23.40 -2.48
C VAL A 122 7.83 -23.40 -1.25
N SER A 123 7.36 -24.59 -0.85
CA SER A 123 6.53 -24.76 0.34
C SER A 123 7.40 -24.78 1.61
N GLY A 124 6.84 -24.31 2.73
CA GLY A 124 7.43 -24.46 4.07
C GLY A 124 8.28 -23.29 4.55
N THR A 125 8.55 -22.30 3.70
CA THR A 125 9.21 -21.05 4.10
C THR A 125 8.20 -19.91 4.13
N THR A 126 8.20 -19.12 5.19
CA THR A 126 7.53 -17.82 5.23
C THR A 126 8.51 -16.85 5.85
N ASN A 127 9.07 -15.99 5.02
CA ASN A 127 10.24 -15.18 5.37
C ASN A 127 10.11 -13.73 4.93
N MET A 128 8.92 -13.29 4.53
CA MET A 128 8.67 -11.95 4.02
C MET A 128 7.39 -11.34 4.60
N ILE A 129 7.47 -10.04 4.90
CA ILE A 129 6.33 -9.16 5.21
C ILE A 129 6.53 -7.88 4.43
N LYS A 130 5.47 -7.38 3.80
CA LYS A 130 5.44 -6.09 3.12
C LYS A 130 4.12 -5.40 3.42
N VAL A 131 4.18 -4.17 3.90
CA VAL A 131 2.99 -3.30 3.94
C VAL A 131 2.80 -2.72 2.55
N HIS A 132 1.59 -2.82 2.03
CA HIS A 132 1.24 -2.36 0.69
C HIS A 132 -0.04 -1.52 0.73
N LEU A 133 -0.10 -0.50 -0.11
CA LEU A 133 -1.30 0.30 -0.31
C LEU A 133 -1.97 -0.17 -1.60
N VAL A 134 -3.25 -0.51 -1.53
CA VAL A 134 -4.05 -1.03 -2.63
C VAL A 134 -4.41 0.09 -3.61
N GLY A 135 -4.41 -0.23 -4.90
CA GLY A 135 -4.73 0.69 -6.00
C GLY A 135 -3.51 1.30 -6.69
N ASP A 136 -3.74 1.89 -7.86
CA ASP A 136 -2.72 2.52 -8.70
C ASP A 136 -2.23 3.82 -8.05
N THR A 137 -1.32 3.66 -7.10
CA THR A 137 -0.58 4.76 -6.50
C THR A 137 0.44 5.23 -7.54
N LEU A 138 0.14 6.35 -8.18
CA LEU A 138 1.03 6.97 -9.16
C LEU A 138 2.31 7.45 -8.48
N LEU A 139 2.18 7.99 -7.28
CA LEU A 139 3.27 8.58 -6.50
C LEU A 139 3.02 8.42 -5.00
N THR A 140 4.11 8.28 -4.26
CA THR A 140 4.14 8.36 -2.79
C THR A 140 5.00 9.54 -2.37
N GLY A 141 4.62 10.20 -1.29
CA GLY A 141 5.36 11.28 -0.66
C GLY A 141 4.95 11.44 0.81
N ILE A 142 5.33 12.56 1.40
CA ILE A 142 4.95 12.92 2.76
C ILE A 142 3.82 13.92 2.67
N GLY A 143 2.65 13.56 3.20
CA GLY A 143 1.52 14.46 3.27
C GLY A 143 1.67 15.47 4.41
N ILE A 144 1.46 16.75 4.09
CA ILE A 144 1.36 17.86 5.03
C ILE A 144 -0.14 18.18 5.16
N ASN A 145 -0.60 18.43 6.39
CA ASN A 145 -2.02 18.45 6.76
C ASN A 145 -2.74 17.10 6.50
N PRO A 146 -2.52 16.08 7.35
CA PRO A 146 -3.15 14.76 7.18
C PRO A 146 -4.68 14.77 7.28
N GLY A 147 -5.32 15.87 7.71
CA GLY A 147 -6.78 16.01 7.74
C GLY A 147 -7.41 16.56 6.46
N LEU A 148 -6.61 16.97 5.47
CA LEU A 148 -7.11 17.57 4.24
C LEU A 148 -6.74 16.69 3.05
N ASN A 149 -7.73 16.36 2.23
CA ASN A 149 -7.54 15.64 0.97
C ASN A 149 -8.07 16.51 -0.17
N ALA A 150 -7.50 16.33 -1.36
CA ALA A 150 -7.98 17.03 -2.55
C ALA A 150 -8.14 16.09 -3.73
N LYS A 151 -9.07 16.46 -4.61
CA LYS A 151 -9.32 15.80 -5.89
C LYS A 151 -9.36 16.88 -6.94
N GLY A 152 -8.76 16.62 -8.09
CA GLY A 152 -8.69 17.61 -9.14
C GLY A 152 -7.87 17.16 -10.34
N GLU A 153 -7.90 18.00 -11.37
CA GLU A 153 -7.05 17.84 -12.54
C GLU A 153 -5.63 18.32 -12.22
N VAL A 154 -4.65 17.58 -12.69
CA VAL A 154 -3.23 17.92 -12.56
C VAL A 154 -2.86 19.03 -13.53
N CYS A 155 -2.13 20.01 -13.02
CA CYS A 155 -1.36 20.97 -13.80
C CYS A 155 0.12 20.86 -13.45
N VAL A 156 0.93 20.33 -14.36
CA VAL A 156 2.38 20.19 -14.20
C VAL A 156 3.07 21.47 -14.70
N CYS A 157 3.73 22.16 -13.77
CA CYS A 157 4.48 23.37 -14.05
C CYS A 157 5.90 23.23 -13.51
N ARG A 158 6.91 23.51 -14.32
CA ARG A 158 8.30 23.53 -13.83
C ARG A 158 8.69 24.88 -13.26
N ASN A 159 8.10 25.95 -13.81
CA ASN A 159 8.43 27.34 -13.48
C ASN A 159 7.15 28.18 -13.24
N ALA A 160 7.28 29.32 -12.57
CA ALA A 160 6.16 30.23 -12.30
C ALA A 160 5.51 30.81 -13.57
N GLU A 161 6.28 31.00 -14.65
CA GLU A 161 5.74 31.44 -15.94
C GLU A 161 4.87 30.39 -16.63
N GLU A 162 5.21 29.11 -16.47
CA GLU A 162 4.38 28.01 -16.99
C GLU A 162 3.08 27.91 -16.21
N ALA A 163 3.15 28.09 -14.88
CA ALA A 163 1.97 28.18 -14.03
C ALA A 163 1.05 29.33 -14.48
N ALA A 164 1.59 30.52 -14.80
CA ALA A 164 0.80 31.65 -15.28
C ALA A 164 -0.04 31.34 -16.53
N LYS A 165 0.45 30.48 -17.43
CA LYS A 165 -0.20 30.17 -18.71
C LYS A 165 -1.14 28.97 -18.63
N LYS A 166 -0.78 27.95 -17.84
CA LYS A 166 -1.48 26.66 -17.80
C LYS A 166 -2.46 26.54 -16.65
N PHE A 167 -2.15 27.15 -15.50
CA PHE A 167 -2.85 26.88 -14.27
C PHE A 167 -4.24 27.51 -14.24
N LYS A 168 -5.23 26.74 -13.80
CA LYS A 168 -6.58 27.21 -13.51
C LYS A 168 -6.91 26.99 -12.04
N ALA A 169 -7.69 27.90 -11.46
CA ALA A 169 -8.14 27.80 -10.08
C ALA A 169 -8.89 26.47 -9.83
N GLY A 170 -8.55 25.79 -8.73
CA GLY A 170 -9.10 24.48 -8.38
C GLY A 170 -8.33 23.27 -8.94
N GLN A 171 -7.28 23.47 -9.73
CA GLN A 171 -6.41 22.37 -10.16
C GLN A 171 -5.39 21.96 -9.08
N ILE A 172 -4.83 20.77 -9.21
CA ILE A 172 -3.72 20.29 -8.39
C ILE A 172 -2.41 20.75 -9.03
N LEU A 173 -1.65 21.56 -8.30
CA LEU A 173 -0.39 22.13 -8.76
C LEU A 173 0.74 21.12 -8.53
N VAL A 174 1.36 20.64 -9.61
CA VAL A 174 2.51 19.73 -9.55
C VAL A 174 3.77 20.48 -9.98
N VAL A 175 4.74 20.60 -9.08
CA VAL A 175 5.97 21.39 -9.30
C VAL A 175 7.20 20.65 -8.78
N PRO A 176 8.40 20.89 -9.32
CA PRO A 176 9.63 20.33 -8.75
C PRO A 176 9.98 20.99 -7.40
N PHE A 177 9.85 22.32 -7.32
CA PHE A 177 10.09 23.13 -6.12
C PHE A 177 9.13 24.34 -6.13
N THR A 178 8.86 24.95 -4.97
CA THR A 178 8.06 26.18 -4.87
C THR A 178 8.91 27.38 -4.45
N THR A 179 8.52 28.56 -4.91
CA THR A 179 9.12 29.85 -4.53
C THR A 179 8.02 30.89 -4.26
N ASN A 180 8.41 32.07 -3.79
CA ASN A 180 7.46 33.18 -3.54
C ASN A 180 6.63 33.55 -4.79
N ASP A 181 7.18 33.37 -5.99
CA ASP A 181 6.49 33.66 -7.25
C ASP A 181 5.34 32.67 -7.53
N THR A 182 5.38 31.48 -6.92
CA THR A 182 4.34 30.45 -7.06
C THR A 182 3.19 30.62 -6.06
N LEU A 183 3.32 31.51 -5.07
CA LEU A 183 2.33 31.74 -4.01
C LEU A 183 0.91 32.05 -4.52
N PRO A 184 0.70 32.88 -5.56
CA PRO A 184 -0.65 33.16 -6.06
C PRO A 184 -1.36 31.91 -6.55
N TYR A 185 -0.64 31.01 -7.21
CA TYR A 185 -1.17 29.74 -7.74
C TYR A 185 -1.41 28.73 -6.62
N MET A 186 -0.51 28.64 -5.63
CA MET A 186 -0.70 27.80 -4.44
C MET A 186 -1.99 28.15 -3.69
N ARG A 187 -2.33 29.45 -3.58
CA ARG A 187 -3.57 29.89 -2.93
C ARG A 187 -4.82 29.42 -3.68
N GLN A 188 -4.77 29.44 -5.00
CA GLN A 188 -5.89 29.07 -5.88
C GLN A 188 -5.98 27.56 -6.14
N ALA A 189 -4.94 26.79 -5.82
CA ALA A 189 -4.91 25.34 -6.03
C ALA A 189 -5.84 24.60 -5.07
N ALA A 190 -6.36 23.47 -5.54
CA ALA A 190 -7.06 22.51 -4.69
C ALA A 190 -6.07 21.75 -3.79
N GLY A 191 -4.88 21.45 -4.31
CA GLY A 191 -3.78 20.83 -3.58
C GLY A 191 -2.45 21.00 -4.31
N ILE A 192 -1.35 20.70 -3.63
CA ILE A 192 0.01 20.92 -4.14
C ILE A 192 0.82 19.63 -4.03
N ILE A 193 1.50 19.23 -5.11
CA ILE A 193 2.44 18.11 -5.13
C ILE A 193 3.80 18.66 -5.50
N ALA A 194 4.80 18.44 -4.65
CA ALA A 194 6.16 18.88 -4.87
C ALA A 194 7.15 17.70 -4.86
N GLU A 195 8.12 17.73 -5.78
CA GLU A 195 9.21 16.75 -5.80
C GLU A 195 10.23 17.01 -4.68
N GLU A 196 10.39 18.28 -4.27
CA GLU A 196 11.29 18.64 -3.17
C GLU A 196 10.92 17.91 -1.87
N ALA A 197 11.92 17.36 -1.20
CA ALA A 197 11.76 16.67 0.07
C ALA A 197 12.09 17.58 1.26
N GLY A 198 11.41 17.36 2.39
CA GLY A 198 11.69 18.02 3.66
C GLY A 198 10.47 18.73 4.23
N ALA A 199 10.13 18.43 5.49
CA ALA A 199 8.98 19.06 6.17
C ALA A 199 9.15 20.58 6.38
N ASN A 200 10.38 21.08 6.27
CA ASN A 200 10.71 22.51 6.36
C ASN A 200 10.88 23.17 4.98
N SER A 201 10.47 22.50 3.91
CA SER A 201 10.52 23.07 2.56
C SER A 201 9.51 24.22 2.42
N HIS A 202 9.74 25.07 1.42
CA HIS A 202 8.83 26.17 1.12
C HIS A 202 7.41 25.63 0.85
N SER A 203 7.29 24.53 0.10
CA SER A 203 5.99 23.91 -0.21
C SER A 203 5.25 23.46 1.04
N ALA A 204 5.96 22.88 2.01
CA ALA A 204 5.37 22.37 3.24
C ALA A 204 4.88 23.49 4.16
N ILE A 205 5.73 24.49 4.44
CA ILE A 205 5.41 25.58 5.37
C ILE A 205 4.29 26.45 4.81
N VAL A 206 4.37 26.82 3.54
CA VAL A 206 3.36 27.64 2.87
C VAL A 206 2.06 26.86 2.72
N GLY A 207 2.12 25.59 2.30
CA GLY A 207 0.96 24.72 2.20
C GLY A 207 0.20 24.59 3.52
N LEU A 208 0.93 24.39 4.61
CA LEU A 208 0.39 24.36 5.97
C LEU A 208 -0.29 25.68 6.34
N THR A 209 0.41 26.81 6.09
CA THR A 209 -0.09 28.16 6.40
C THR A 209 -1.35 28.53 5.61
N LEU A 210 -1.43 28.10 4.34
CA LEU A 210 -2.59 28.33 3.48
C LEU A 210 -3.76 27.37 3.75
N GLY A 211 -3.59 26.38 4.64
CA GLY A 211 -4.61 25.36 4.91
C GLY A 211 -4.91 24.51 3.67
N LYS A 212 -3.89 24.20 2.87
CA LYS A 212 -4.03 23.39 1.65
C LYS A 212 -3.41 22.00 1.84
N PRO A 213 -3.99 20.97 1.21
CA PRO A 213 -3.37 19.63 1.19
C PRO A 213 -2.11 19.68 0.33
N VAL A 214 -0.99 19.25 0.90
CA VAL A 214 0.30 19.21 0.20
C VAL A 214 0.94 17.84 0.34
N ILE A 215 1.53 17.32 -0.73
CA ILE A 215 2.39 16.14 -0.70
C ILE A 215 3.77 16.56 -1.19
N ILE A 216 4.78 16.39 -0.33
CA ILE A 216 6.19 16.69 -0.63
C ILE A 216 6.98 15.40 -0.82
N GLY A 217 8.16 15.47 -1.44
CA GLY A 217 9.02 14.30 -1.67
C GLY A 217 8.42 13.29 -2.65
N ALA A 218 7.50 13.72 -3.52
CA ALA A 218 6.96 12.88 -4.58
C ALA A 218 7.97 12.79 -5.73
N THR A 219 8.97 11.93 -5.59
CA THR A 219 10.09 11.83 -6.54
C THR A 219 9.58 11.56 -7.96
N HIS A 220 10.01 12.36 -8.93
CA HIS A 220 9.59 12.30 -10.35
C HIS A 220 8.11 12.63 -10.63
N ALA A 221 7.40 13.31 -9.72
CA ALA A 221 6.01 13.69 -9.94
C ALA A 221 5.73 14.42 -11.26
N THR A 222 6.64 15.31 -11.68
CA THR A 222 6.55 16.10 -12.92
C THR A 222 6.73 15.26 -14.18
N ARG A 223 7.25 14.04 -14.07
CA ARG A 223 7.42 13.09 -15.19
C ARG A 223 6.31 12.06 -15.24
N THR A 224 5.85 11.60 -14.08
CA THR A 224 4.82 10.58 -13.97
C THR A 224 3.44 11.14 -14.23
N LEU A 225 3.14 12.33 -13.71
CA LEU A 225 1.86 12.99 -13.90
C LEU A 225 1.85 13.79 -15.21
N LYS A 226 0.69 13.82 -15.86
CA LYS A 226 0.46 14.58 -17.09
C LYS A 226 -0.60 15.65 -16.88
N ASP A 227 -0.47 16.75 -17.61
CA ASP A 227 -1.47 17.83 -17.63
C ASP A 227 -2.86 17.26 -17.97
N GLY A 228 -3.88 17.62 -17.19
CA GLY A 228 -5.27 17.19 -17.37
C GLY A 228 -5.62 15.83 -16.77
N MET A 229 -4.66 15.10 -16.19
CA MET A 229 -4.94 13.84 -15.48
C MET A 229 -5.75 14.12 -14.22
N LYS A 230 -6.87 13.41 -14.01
CA LYS A 230 -7.64 13.48 -12.76
C LYS A 230 -6.99 12.59 -11.71
N ILE A 231 -6.66 13.17 -10.56
CA ILE A 231 -6.06 12.43 -9.45
C ILE A 231 -6.77 12.73 -8.13
N SER A 232 -6.62 11.80 -7.20
CA SER A 232 -6.98 11.95 -5.80
C SER A 232 -5.71 11.95 -4.97
N MET A 233 -5.53 12.95 -4.12
CA MET A 233 -4.40 13.02 -3.19
C MET A 233 -4.90 12.82 -1.75
N ASP A 234 -4.26 11.88 -1.06
CA ASP A 234 -4.51 11.57 0.35
C ASP A 234 -3.29 12.01 1.16
N CYS A 235 -3.44 13.10 1.92
CA CYS A 235 -2.37 13.64 2.75
C CYS A 235 -2.19 12.86 4.06
N ALA A 236 -3.19 12.10 4.53
CA ALA A 236 -3.02 11.24 5.70
C ALA A 236 -2.09 10.07 5.39
N ARG A 237 -2.20 9.54 4.16
CA ARG A 237 -1.43 8.40 3.69
C ARG A 237 -0.21 8.80 2.85
N GLY A 238 -0.14 10.05 2.41
CA GLY A 238 0.96 10.57 1.59
C GLY A 238 0.98 9.98 0.18
N VAL A 239 -0.19 9.74 -0.41
CA VAL A 239 -0.31 9.00 -1.68
C VAL A 239 -1.14 9.76 -2.70
N VAL A 240 -0.79 9.56 -3.96
CA VAL A 240 -1.49 10.10 -5.12
C VAL A 240 -1.98 8.95 -5.97
N GLN A 241 -3.28 8.90 -6.21
CA GLN A 241 -3.95 7.86 -6.99
C GLN A 241 -4.59 8.47 -8.24
N ALA A 242 -4.57 7.73 -9.34
CA ALA A 242 -5.38 8.09 -10.51
C ALA A 242 -6.87 7.96 -10.16
N MET A 243 -7.69 8.90 -10.63
CA MET A 243 -9.13 8.72 -10.64
C MET A 243 -9.54 8.17 -12.00
N SER A 244 -9.98 6.92 -12.03
CA SER A 244 -10.74 6.38 -13.16
C SER A 244 -12.15 6.98 -13.13
N GLU A 245 -12.66 7.40 -14.29
CA GLU A 245 -14.05 7.89 -14.42
C GLU A 245 -15.10 6.82 -14.13
#